data_AF-A0A7J4BY46-F1
#
_entry.id   AF-A0A7J4BY46-F1
#
_cell.length_a   1.000
_cell.length_b   1.000
_cell.length_c   1.000
_cell.angle_alpha   90.00
_cell.angle_beta   90.00
_cell.angle_gamma   90.00
#
_symmetry.space_group_name_H-M   'P 1'
#
loop_
_entity.id
_entity.type
_entity.pdbx_description
1 polymer ?
#
loop_
_entity_poly.entity_id
_entity_poly.type
_entity_poly.pdbx_seq_one_letter_code
_entity_poly.pdbx_strand_id
1 'polypeptide(L)'
;MIYMKPIAAKLVRFLHLIVFIFIAVGWAIPWWQVWAIHVPFVIFTRIHWRLNQRTCIFTTWEVQLKGEELVEEHEEGWFVKEVFESVTGWRPSTLFTRRLMVVWMYGAMALSIARLWSFFG
;
A
#
# COMPACT_ATOMS: atom_id res chain seq x y z
N MET A 1 -10.21 22.29 -18.19
CA MET A 1 -8.99 21.51 -17.88
C MET A 1 -8.39 21.79 -16.48
N ILE A 2 -8.60 22.97 -15.88
CA ILE A 2 -8.00 23.35 -14.57
C ILE A 2 -8.55 22.50 -13.40
N TYR A 3 -9.83 22.10 -13.44
CA TYR A 3 -10.46 21.28 -12.39
C TYR A 3 -10.21 19.77 -12.48
N MET A 4 -9.62 19.27 -13.57
CA MET A 4 -9.46 17.81 -13.76
C MET A 4 -8.29 17.23 -12.95
N LYS A 5 -7.19 18.00 -12.80
CA LYS A 5 -6.00 17.52 -12.08
C LYS A 5 -6.26 17.25 -10.59
N PRO A 6 -6.97 18.12 -9.83
CA PRO A 6 -7.27 17.85 -8.42
C PRO A 6 -8.19 16.63 -8.23
N ILE A 7 -9.15 16.43 -9.13
CA ILE A 7 -10.06 15.27 -9.08
C ILE A 7 -9.27 13.99 -9.36
N ALA A 8 -8.41 14.01 -10.38
CA ALA A 8 -7.53 12.88 -10.69
C ALA A 8 -6.58 12.54 -9.53
N ALA A 9 -5.98 13.55 -8.88
CA ALA A 9 -5.10 13.33 -7.72
C ALA A 9 -5.86 12.66 -6.56
N LYS A 10 -7.09 13.11 -6.28
CA LYS A 10 -7.96 12.49 -5.26
C LYS A 10 -8.31 11.05 -5.63
N LEU A 11 -8.60 10.77 -6.90
CA LEU A 11 -8.90 9.42 -7.38
C LEU A 11 -7.68 8.49 -7.25
N VAL A 12 -6.48 8.96 -7.61
CA VAL A 12 -5.24 8.20 -7.43
C VAL A 12 -5.00 7.90 -5.96
N ARG A 13 -5.17 8.89 -5.08
CA ARG A 13 -5.05 8.70 -3.62
C ARG A 13 -6.05 7.67 -3.09
N PHE A 14 -7.29 7.72 -3.58
CA PHE A 14 -8.34 6.76 -3.21
C PHE A 14 -8.00 5.33 -3.68
N LEU A 15 -7.49 5.16 -4.90
CA LEU A 15 -7.01 3.86 -5.39
C LEU A 15 -5.84 3.35 -4.56
N HIS A 16 -4.91 4.23 -4.16
CA HIS A 16 -3.82 3.88 -3.27
C HIS A 16 -4.34 3.40 -1.91
N LEU A 17 -5.37 4.07 -1.36
CA LEU A 17 -6.01 3.65 -0.12
C LEU A 17 -6.64 2.26 -0.24
N ILE A 18 -7.31 1.96 -1.36
CA ILE A 18 -7.87 0.61 -1.61
C ILE A 18 -6.77 -0.45 -1.60
N VAL A 19 -5.65 -0.19 -2.30
CA VAL A 19 -4.50 -1.10 -2.32
C VAL A 19 -3.90 -1.29 -0.94
N PHE A 20 -3.74 -0.21 -0.18
CA PHE A 20 -3.27 -0.25 1.20
C PHE A 20 -4.19 -1.11 2.09
N ILE A 21 -5.50 -0.88 2.04
CA ILE A 21 -6.49 -1.64 2.80
C ILE A 21 -6.43 -3.12 2.41
N PHE A 22 -6.42 -3.41 1.11
CA PHE A 22 -6.36 -4.79 0.62
C PHE A 22 -5.13 -5.53 1.13
N ILE A 23 -3.94 -4.90 1.08
CA ILE A 23 -2.72 -5.48 1.64
C ILE A 23 -2.87 -5.69 3.15
N ALA A 24 -3.41 -4.71 3.87
CA ALA A 24 -3.51 -4.73 5.32
C ALA A 24 -4.49 -5.79 5.85
N VAL A 25 -5.67 -5.96 5.22
CA VAL A 25 -6.77 -6.78 5.76
C VAL A 25 -7.28 -7.86 4.80
N GLY A 26 -6.75 -7.99 3.59
CA GLY A 26 -7.21 -8.98 2.60
C GLY A 26 -7.13 -10.42 3.11
N TRP A 27 -6.14 -10.71 3.95
CA TRP A 27 -6.02 -12.01 4.64
C TRP A 27 -7.24 -12.34 5.51
N ALA A 28 -7.94 -11.34 6.06
CA ALA A 28 -9.04 -11.51 7.00
C ALA A 28 -10.39 -11.83 6.30
N ILE A 29 -10.53 -11.48 5.02
CA ILE A 29 -11.77 -11.62 4.24
C ILE A 29 -12.10 -13.12 4.03
N PRO A 30 -13.34 -13.60 4.26
CA PRO A 30 -13.67 -15.03 4.34
C PRO A 30 -13.86 -15.72 2.97
N TRP A 31 -13.16 -15.27 1.92
CA TRP A 31 -13.28 -15.83 0.56
C TRP A 31 -11.92 -16.33 0.08
N TRP A 32 -11.84 -17.60 -0.33
CA TRP A 32 -10.57 -18.21 -0.76
C TRP A 32 -9.97 -17.50 -1.98
N GLN A 33 -10.81 -17.00 -2.89
CA GLN A 33 -10.37 -16.23 -4.06
C GLN A 33 -9.59 -14.99 -3.65
N VAL A 34 -10.00 -14.35 -2.56
CA VAL A 34 -9.33 -13.16 -2.04
C VAL A 34 -7.95 -13.53 -1.51
N TRP A 35 -7.80 -14.63 -0.77
CA TRP A 35 -6.49 -15.09 -0.32
C TRP A 35 -5.58 -15.47 -1.49
N ALA A 36 -6.13 -16.14 -2.50
CA ALA A 36 -5.42 -16.54 -3.71
C ALA A 36 -4.90 -15.33 -4.51
N ILE A 37 -5.63 -14.21 -4.50
CA ILE A 37 -5.21 -12.94 -5.11
C ILE A 37 -4.24 -12.19 -4.18
N HIS A 38 -4.50 -12.18 -2.87
CA HIS A 38 -3.74 -11.42 -1.87
C HIS A 38 -2.27 -11.84 -1.82
N VAL A 39 -1.98 -13.14 -1.86
CA VAL A 39 -0.61 -13.67 -1.81
C VAL A 39 0.27 -13.12 -2.94
N PRO A 40 -0.03 -13.34 -4.24
CA PRO A 40 0.77 -12.79 -5.32
C PRO A 40 0.74 -11.26 -5.33
N PHE A 41 -0.35 -10.62 -4.91
CA PHE A 41 -0.45 -9.16 -4.86
C PHE A 41 0.55 -8.53 -3.87
N VAL A 42 0.74 -9.13 -2.69
CA VAL A 42 1.78 -8.68 -1.74
C VAL A 42 3.18 -8.82 -2.38
N ILE A 43 3.47 -9.94 -3.03
CA ILE A 43 4.77 -10.19 -3.70
C ILE A 43 5.01 -9.14 -4.79
N PHE A 44 4.03 -8.92 -5.68
CA PHE A 44 4.14 -7.95 -6.75
C PHE A 44 4.30 -6.52 -6.22
N THR A 45 3.63 -6.15 -5.13
CA THR A 45 3.81 -4.84 -4.51
C THR A 45 5.26 -4.65 -4.03
N ARG A 46 5.86 -5.67 -3.40
CA ARG A 46 7.26 -5.63 -2.96
C ARG A 46 8.24 -5.51 -4.12
N ILE A 47 8.00 -6.26 -5.19
CA ILE A 47 8.81 -6.19 -6.42
C ILE A 47 8.68 -4.80 -7.04
N HIS A 48 7.45 -4.32 -7.20
CA HIS A 48 7.14 -2.98 -7.72
C HIS A 48 7.92 -1.90 -6.97
N TRP A 49 7.88 -1.87 -5.63
CA TRP A 49 8.67 -0.89 -4.87
C TRP A 49 10.17 -1.01 -5.10
N ARG A 50 10.73 -2.22 -5.16
CA ARG A 50 12.16 -2.39 -5.44
C ARG A 50 12.56 -1.85 -6.82
N LEU A 51 11.69 -2.00 -7.82
CA LEU A 51 11.93 -1.53 -9.18
C LEU A 51 11.63 -0.03 -9.36
N ASN A 52 10.77 0.53 -8.51
CA ASN A 52 10.31 1.92 -8.60
C ASN A 52 10.88 2.81 -7.48
N GLN A 53 12.20 2.76 -7.26
CA GLN A 53 12.92 3.62 -6.29
C GLN A 53 12.33 3.61 -4.87
N ARG A 54 11.81 2.45 -4.43
CA ARG A 54 11.08 2.24 -3.16
C ARG A 54 9.75 3.00 -3.05
N THR A 55 9.22 3.54 -4.13
CA THR A 55 8.00 4.35 -4.12
C THR A 55 6.82 3.61 -4.76
N CYS A 56 5.62 3.82 -4.23
CA CYS A 56 4.40 3.34 -4.89
C CYS A 56 4.10 4.18 -6.12
N ILE A 57 3.67 3.56 -7.22
CA ILE A 57 3.36 4.29 -8.47
C ILE A 57 2.25 5.33 -8.25
N PHE A 58 1.29 5.01 -7.37
CA PHE A 58 0.23 5.94 -7.02
C PHE A 58 0.74 7.18 -6.28
N THR A 59 1.78 7.08 -5.46
CA THR A 59 2.42 8.26 -4.85
C THR A 59 3.02 9.14 -5.95
N THR A 60 3.76 8.55 -6.88
CA THR A 60 4.36 9.28 -8.00
C THR A 60 3.31 10.01 -8.83
N TRP A 61 2.22 9.33 -9.19
CA TRP A 61 1.13 9.94 -9.95
C TRP A 61 0.40 11.03 -9.16
N GLU A 62 0.16 10.83 -7.85
CA GLU A 62 -0.48 11.83 -7.00
C GLU A 62 0.34 13.13 -6.95
N VAL A 63 1.65 13.02 -6.68
CA VAL A 63 2.59 14.15 -6.64
C VAL A 63 2.65 14.88 -7.98
N GLN A 64 2.77 14.13 -9.10
CA GLN A 64 2.78 14.70 -10.45
C GLN A 64 1.46 15.43 -10.79
N LEU A 65 0.31 14.89 -10.39
CA LEU A 65 -0.99 15.51 -10.61
C LEU A 65 -1.19 16.78 -9.78
N LYS A 66 -0.59 16.83 -8.58
CA LYS A 66 -0.55 18.03 -7.73
C LYS A 66 0.45 19.09 -8.23
N GLY A 67 1.39 18.70 -9.10
CA GLY A 67 2.47 19.58 -9.55
C GLY A 67 3.55 19.78 -8.49
N GLU A 68 3.67 18.81 -7.57
CA GLU A 68 4.68 18.79 -6.50
C GLU A 68 5.95 18.06 -6.99
N GLU A 69 7.06 18.25 -6.28
CA GLU A 69 8.31 17.56 -6.55
C GLU A 69 8.38 16.23 -5.80
N LEU A 70 8.80 15.17 -6.49
CA LEU A 70 9.02 13.86 -5.87
C LEU A 70 10.34 13.86 -5.10
N VAL A 71 10.29 14.21 -3.81
CA VAL A 71 11.45 14.16 -2.92
C VAL A 71 11.72 12.77 -2.35
N GLU A 72 12.95 12.52 -1.86
CA GLU A 72 13.41 11.23 -1.31
C GLU A 72 12.53 10.70 -0.16
N GLU A 73 11.87 11.59 0.59
CA GLU A 73 10.96 11.18 1.67
C GLU A 73 9.73 10.39 1.18
N HIS A 74 9.35 10.49 -0.10
CA HIS A 74 8.21 9.78 -0.70
C HIS A 74 8.43 8.26 -0.87
N GLU A 75 9.42 7.68 -0.19
CA GLU A 75 9.76 6.27 -0.27
C GLU A 75 8.73 5.33 0.42
N GLU A 76 9.14 4.06 0.56
CA GLU A 76 8.33 2.96 1.09
C GLU A 76 7.75 3.33 2.46
N GLY A 77 6.43 3.42 2.52
CA GLY A 77 5.70 3.76 3.73
C GLY A 77 5.37 5.24 3.90
N TRP A 78 5.72 6.12 2.96
CA TRP A 78 5.23 7.50 2.94
C TRP A 78 3.70 7.56 3.08
N PHE A 79 2.98 6.84 2.23
CA PHE A 79 1.52 6.81 2.27
C PHE A 79 0.99 6.25 3.60
N VAL A 80 1.67 5.26 4.18
CA VAL A 80 1.29 4.70 5.49
C VAL A 80 1.47 5.73 6.60
N LYS A 81 2.57 6.52 6.57
CA LYS A 81 2.75 7.64 7.51
C LYS A 81 1.65 8.67 7.38
N GLU A 82 1.28 9.06 6.16
CA GLU A 82 0.21 10.04 5.95
C GLU A 82 -1.13 9.53 6.47
N VAL A 83 -1.48 8.27 6.18
CA VAL A 83 -2.71 7.66 6.72
C VAL A 83 -2.65 7.61 8.25
N PHE A 84 -1.53 7.16 8.81
CA PHE A 84 -1.38 7.03 10.25
C PHE A 84 -1.42 8.40 10.97
N GLU A 85 -0.79 9.43 10.42
CA GLU A 85 -0.84 10.80 10.92
C GLU A 85 -2.26 11.39 10.80
N SER A 86 -2.96 11.12 9.69
CA SER A 86 -4.34 11.59 9.52
C SER A 86 -5.32 10.98 10.53
N VAL A 87 -5.02 9.80 11.07
CA VAL A 87 -5.86 9.08 12.05
C VAL A 87 -5.45 9.39 13.48
N THR A 88 -4.15 9.51 13.77
CA THR A 88 -3.61 9.58 15.14
C THR A 88 -3.04 10.94 15.51
N GLY A 89 -2.78 11.82 14.55
CA GLY A 89 -2.04 13.07 14.73
C GLY A 89 -0.53 12.91 14.93
N TRP A 90 0.00 11.67 14.95
CA TRP A 90 1.42 11.38 15.12
C TRP A 90 2.02 10.84 13.82
N ARG A 91 3.18 11.35 13.39
CA ARG A 91 3.90 10.84 12.21
C ARG A 91 5.05 9.93 12.64
N PRO A 92 4.98 8.61 12.37
CA PRO A 92 6.03 7.67 12.76
C PRO A 92 7.29 7.84 11.93
N SER A 93 8.43 7.43 12.50
CA SER A 93 9.71 7.48 11.79
C SER A 93 9.73 6.55 10.58
N THR A 94 10.54 6.91 9.58
CA THR A 94 10.71 6.15 8.34
C THR A 94 11.13 4.71 8.57
N LEU A 95 12.17 4.52 9.38
CA LEU A 95 12.70 3.18 9.67
C LEU A 95 11.68 2.30 10.39
N PHE A 96 10.94 2.86 11.35
CA PHE A 96 9.90 2.15 12.08
C PHE A 96 8.77 1.72 11.14
N THR A 97 8.25 2.67 10.36
CA THR A 97 7.14 2.42 9.42
C THR A 97 7.50 1.32 8.43
N ARG A 98 8.70 1.39 7.84
CA ARG A 98 9.17 0.41 6.86
C ARG A 98 9.29 -0.98 7.46
N ARG A 99 9.88 -1.11 8.66
CA ARG A 99 9.99 -2.41 9.35
C ARG A 99 8.61 -2.99 9.68
N LEU A 100 7.72 -2.15 10.22
CA LEU A 100 6.36 -2.55 10.55
C LEU A 100 5.62 -3.05 9.30
N MET A 101 5.70 -2.31 8.19
CA MET A 101 5.08 -2.69 6.93
C MET A 101 5.61 -4.02 6.41
N VAL A 102 6.93 -4.23 6.41
CA VAL A 102 7.53 -5.50 5.96
C VAL A 102 6.99 -6.67 6.77
N VAL A 103 7.03 -6.56 8.11
CA VAL A 103 6.54 -7.60 9.02
C VAL A 103 5.05 -7.85 8.80
N TRP A 104 4.25 -6.78 8.72
CA TRP A 104 2.80 -6.89 8.51
C TRP A 104 2.45 -7.53 7.18
N MET A 105 3.06 -7.06 6.08
CA MET A 105 2.79 -7.58 4.74
C MET A 105 3.10 -9.07 4.64
N TYR A 106 4.27 -9.51 5.10
CA TYR A 106 4.62 -10.93 5.06
C TYR A 106 3.82 -11.76 6.06
N GLY A 107 3.48 -11.21 7.23
CA GLY A 107 2.58 -11.86 8.19
C GLY A 107 1.18 -12.07 7.61
N ALA A 108 0.59 -11.04 7.02
CA ALA A 108 -0.70 -11.10 6.33
C ALA A 108 -0.67 -12.12 5.17
N MET A 109 0.40 -12.11 4.37
CA MET A 109 0.58 -13.09 3.30
C MET A 109 0.66 -14.53 3.83
N ALA A 110 1.40 -14.76 4.91
CA ALA A 110 1.49 -16.08 5.54
C ALA A 110 0.12 -16.56 6.06
N LEU A 111 -0.69 -15.66 6.63
CA LEU A 111 -2.07 -15.96 7.05
C LEU A 111 -2.96 -16.32 5.85
N SER A 112 -2.85 -15.60 4.73
CA SER A 112 -3.56 -15.94 3.49
C SER A 112 -3.16 -17.33 2.97
N ILE A 113 -1.87 -17.67 3.00
CA ILE A 113 -1.37 -19.01 2.61
C ILE A 113 -1.93 -20.09 3.55
N ALA A 114 -1.88 -19.87 4.86
CA ALA A 114 -2.39 -20.82 5.85
C ALA A 114 -3.91 -21.06 5.68
N ARG A 115 -4.67 -20.01 5.36
CA ARG A 115 -6.10 -20.11 5.08
C ARG A 115 -6.40 -20.86 3.78
N LEU A 116 -5.65 -20.59 2.71
CA LEU A 116 -5.75 -21.37 1.46
C LEU A 116 -5.46 -22.85 1.71
N TRP A 117 -4.39 -23.15 2.44
CA TRP A 117 -4.05 -24.51 2.82
C TRP A 117 -5.18 -25.18 3.59
N SER A 118 -5.73 -24.51 4.60
CA SER A 118 -6.86 -25.03 5.39
C SER A 118 -8.17 -25.19 4.60
N PHE A 119 -8.33 -24.50 3.47
CA PHE A 119 -9.56 -24.57 2.67
C PHE A 119 -9.51 -25.68 1.61
N PHE A 120 -8.34 -25.97 1.06
CA PHE A 120 -8.16 -26.93 -0.03
C PHE A 120 -7.43 -28.23 0.37
N GLY A 121 -6.65 -28.21 1.45
CA GLY A 121 -5.94 -29.37 1.99
C GLY A 121 -6.79 -30.12 3.01
#